data_AF-A0A2V6LZ42-F1
#
_entry.id   AF-A0A2V6LZ42-F1
#
_cell.length_a   1.000
_cell.length_b   1.000
_cell.length_c   1.000
_cell.angle_alpha   90.00
_cell.angle_beta   90.00
_cell.angle_gamma   90.00
#
_symmetry.space_group_name_H-M   'P 1'
#
loop_
_entity.id
_entity.type
_entity.pdbx_description
1 polymer ?
#
loop_
_entity_poly.entity_id
_entity_poly.type
_entity_poly.pdbx_seq_one_letter_code
_entity_poly.pdbx_strand_id
1 'polypeptide(L)'
;MRALQFFFSLGFFFSGACASLADLSLRQIYALRFVDVDGNPLLTADGHVTVVVLTTQSNIDQARAVGDRVPDYCLGNPTYRMITVLNFKNHSRPVRMILTALTRRRLDAEAKRLQPRYDAKKLARDARRDIFAVADFDGTATSQLGLQPDSSAFRVFVFGRSGELLRQWDDVPSAAELATVVK
;
A
#
# COMPACT_ATOMS: atom_id res chain seq x y z
N MET A 1 18.27 -3.84 -60.37
CA MET A 1 17.11 -4.31 -59.58
C MET A 1 17.62 -4.94 -58.29
N ARG A 2 16.81 -4.81 -57.22
CA ARG A 2 16.92 -5.36 -55.86
C ARG A 2 17.74 -4.56 -54.85
N ALA A 3 16.98 -3.65 -54.22
CA ALA A 3 17.18 -3.16 -52.87
C ALA A 3 17.17 -4.32 -51.84
N LEU A 4 17.93 -4.16 -50.77
CA LEU A 4 17.66 -4.83 -49.51
C LEU A 4 18.11 -3.93 -48.36
N GLN A 5 17.16 -3.13 -47.89
CA GLN A 5 17.28 -2.38 -46.64
C GLN A 5 17.17 -3.38 -45.49
N PHE A 6 18.22 -3.48 -44.66
CA PHE A 6 18.12 -4.18 -43.38
C PHE A 6 18.06 -3.16 -42.25
N PHE A 7 17.05 -3.38 -41.42
CA PHE A 7 16.55 -2.56 -40.34
C PHE A 7 17.59 -2.34 -39.22
N PHE A 8 17.70 -1.08 -38.78
CA PHE A 8 18.34 -0.72 -37.51
C PHE A 8 17.46 -1.25 -36.35
N SER A 9 17.90 -2.31 -35.66
CA SER A 9 17.33 -2.70 -34.38
C SER A 9 18.01 -1.91 -33.26
N LEU A 10 17.33 -0.86 -32.79
CA LEU A 10 17.68 -0.17 -31.56
C LEU A 10 17.39 -1.12 -30.38
N GLY A 11 18.41 -1.82 -29.90
CA GLY A 11 18.33 -2.62 -28.69
C GLY A 11 18.08 -1.70 -27.49
N PHE A 12 16.84 -1.61 -27.03
CA PHE A 12 16.52 -1.05 -25.72
C PHE A 12 17.08 -2.00 -24.66
N PHE A 13 18.23 -1.65 -24.09
CA PHE A 13 18.70 -2.27 -22.86
C PHE A 13 17.71 -1.89 -21.76
N PHE A 14 16.76 -2.76 -21.45
CA PHE A 14 16.14 -2.76 -20.13
C PHE A 14 17.23 -3.16 -19.15
N SER A 15 17.90 -2.18 -18.55
CA SER A 15 18.64 -2.39 -17.32
C SER A 15 17.64 -2.78 -16.24
N GLY A 16 17.34 -4.07 -16.16
CA GLY A 16 16.83 -4.71 -14.97
C GLY A 16 17.93 -4.63 -13.92
N ALA A 17 18.06 -3.47 -13.27
CA ALA A 17 18.79 -3.38 -12.03
C ALA A 17 18.02 -4.26 -11.05
N CYS A 18 18.50 -5.49 -10.88
CA CYS A 18 18.19 -6.30 -9.72
C CYS A 18 18.81 -5.55 -8.54
N ALA A 19 18.06 -4.59 -8.00
CA ALA A 19 18.45 -3.91 -6.79
C ALA A 19 18.52 -4.97 -5.69
N SER A 20 19.71 -5.16 -5.13
CA SER A 20 19.88 -5.79 -3.84
C SER A 20 18.81 -5.27 -2.89
N LEU A 21 18.12 -6.16 -2.14
CA LEU A 21 17.08 -5.79 -1.16
C LEU A 21 17.70 -4.98 -0.02
N ALA A 22 17.89 -3.70 -0.26
CA ALA A 22 18.10 -2.71 0.76
C ALA A 22 16.73 -2.23 1.22
N ASP A 23 16.60 -2.09 2.53
CA ASP A 23 15.46 -1.43 3.14
C ASP A 23 15.24 -0.06 2.48
N LEU A 24 13.99 0.36 2.34
CA LEU A 24 13.71 1.67 1.73
C LEU A 24 14.41 2.75 2.56
N SER A 25 15.07 3.67 1.87
CA SER A 25 15.86 4.71 2.53
C SER A 25 14.98 5.92 2.84
N LEU A 26 15.09 6.43 4.06
CA LEU A 26 14.37 7.64 4.45
C LEU A 26 14.74 8.81 3.53
N ARG A 27 13.78 9.70 3.29
CA ARG A 27 13.86 10.90 2.45
C ARG A 27 14.10 10.65 0.95
N GLN A 28 14.17 9.40 0.51
CA GLN A 28 14.14 9.07 -0.91
C GLN A 28 12.70 9.06 -1.43
N ILE A 29 12.53 9.45 -2.69
CA ILE A 29 11.23 9.48 -3.36
C ILE A 29 10.95 8.13 -4.01
N TYR A 30 9.79 7.57 -3.70
CA TYR A 30 9.29 6.32 -4.25
C TYR A 30 7.89 6.52 -4.83
N ALA A 31 7.75 6.27 -6.13
CA ALA A 31 6.47 6.29 -6.83
C ALA A 31 5.90 4.85 -6.93
N LEU A 32 5.55 4.28 -5.78
CA LEU A 32 5.09 2.89 -5.67
C LEU A 32 3.67 2.75 -6.19
N ARG A 33 3.43 1.76 -7.04
CA ARG A 33 2.13 1.54 -7.67
C ARG A 33 1.47 0.29 -7.12
N PHE A 34 0.20 0.44 -6.77
CA PHE A 34 -0.64 -0.67 -6.33
C PHE A 34 -1.95 -0.70 -7.12
N VAL A 35 -2.61 -1.85 -7.06
CA VAL A 35 -4.01 -2.01 -7.48
C VAL A 35 -4.74 -2.58 -6.28
N ASP A 36 -5.76 -1.86 -5.81
CA ASP A 36 -6.53 -2.31 -4.66
C ASP A 36 -7.46 -3.49 -5.02
N VAL A 37 -8.09 -4.08 -4.01
CA VAL A 37 -9.04 -5.18 -4.18
C VAL A 37 -10.30 -4.79 -4.95
N ASP A 38 -10.55 -3.50 -5.19
CA ASP A 38 -11.66 -3.00 -5.99
C ASP A 38 -11.24 -2.68 -7.44
N GLY A 39 -9.95 -2.81 -7.76
CA GLY A 39 -9.38 -2.56 -9.09
C GLY A 39 -8.92 -1.13 -9.30
N ASN A 40 -8.90 -0.28 -8.27
CA ASN A 40 -8.44 1.10 -8.39
C ASN A 40 -6.91 1.17 -8.34
N PRO A 41 -6.27 1.92 -9.24
CA PRO A 41 -4.84 2.19 -9.15
C PRO A 41 -4.55 3.15 -8.01
N LEU A 42 -3.52 2.85 -7.21
CA LEU A 42 -3.01 3.70 -6.14
C LEU A 42 -1.53 4.02 -6.38
N LEU A 43 -1.12 5.22 -6.00
CA LEU A 43 0.26 5.70 -6.12
C LEU A 43 0.65 6.42 -4.82
N THR A 44 1.89 6.30 -4.36
CA THR A 44 2.41 7.04 -3.18
C THR A 44 2.83 8.48 -3.50
N ALA A 45 3.12 8.77 -4.77
CA ALA A 45 3.56 10.06 -5.28
C ALA A 45 2.46 10.80 -6.06
N ASP A 46 1.23 10.82 -5.54
CA ASP A 46 0.05 11.43 -6.17
C ASP A 46 -0.59 12.55 -5.33
N GLY A 47 0.19 13.19 -4.44
CA GLY A 47 -0.26 14.32 -3.64
C GLY A 47 -0.85 13.96 -2.27
N HIS A 48 -0.94 12.67 -1.93
CA HIS A 48 -1.41 12.20 -0.63
C HIS A 48 -0.25 11.92 0.32
N VAL A 49 -0.41 12.30 1.59
CA VAL A 49 0.35 11.65 2.66
C VAL A 49 -0.19 10.23 2.77
N THR A 50 0.65 9.24 2.51
CA THR A 50 0.23 7.83 2.34
C THR A 50 0.84 6.96 3.42
N VAL A 51 0.02 6.38 4.28
CA VAL A 51 0.41 5.30 5.19
C VAL A 51 0.25 3.98 4.47
N VAL A 52 1.33 3.21 4.30
CA VAL A 52 1.28 1.85 3.78
C VAL A 52 1.57 0.89 4.91
N VAL A 53 0.66 -0.05 5.16
CA VAL A 53 0.83 -1.12 6.15
C VAL A 53 0.98 -2.44 5.43
N LEU A 54 2.18 -3.00 5.48
CA LEU A 54 2.47 -4.35 5.01
C LEU A 54 2.15 -5.35 6.11
N THR A 55 1.35 -6.36 5.79
CA THR A 55 0.86 -7.37 6.73
C THR A 55 0.59 -8.68 6.00
N THR A 56 0.28 -9.73 6.75
CA THR A 56 -0.19 -11.04 6.30
C THR A 56 -1.49 -11.38 7.02
N GLN A 57 -2.12 -12.50 6.66
CA GLN A 57 -3.33 -12.93 7.38
C GLN A 57 -3.11 -13.15 8.87
N SER A 58 -1.91 -13.57 9.30
CA SER A 58 -1.64 -13.89 10.71
C SER A 58 -1.43 -12.66 11.58
N ASN A 59 -1.16 -11.49 11.00
CA ASN A 59 -0.92 -10.25 11.75
C ASN A 59 -1.83 -9.08 11.31
N ILE A 60 -2.95 -9.39 10.68
CA ILE A 60 -3.93 -8.40 10.20
C ILE A 60 -4.52 -7.52 11.32
N ASP A 61 -4.56 -8.00 12.56
CA ASP A 61 -5.03 -7.20 13.70
C ASP A 61 -4.05 -6.07 14.06
N GLN A 62 -2.75 -6.22 13.73
CA GLN A 62 -1.79 -5.12 13.83
C GLN A 62 -2.13 -4.01 12.82
N ALA A 63 -2.54 -4.35 11.59
CA ALA A 63 -2.97 -3.35 10.62
C ALA A 63 -4.23 -2.59 11.07
N ARG A 64 -5.17 -3.29 11.74
CA ARG A 64 -6.30 -2.64 12.41
C ARG A 64 -5.82 -1.66 13.49
N ALA A 65 -4.89 -2.09 14.34
CA ALA A 65 -4.33 -1.25 15.40
C ALA A 65 -3.65 0.01 14.86
N VAL A 66 -2.97 -0.05 13.70
CA VAL A 66 -2.45 1.15 13.01
C VAL A 66 -3.60 2.10 12.66
N GLY A 67 -4.64 1.59 12.00
CA GLY A 67 -5.81 2.39 11.61
C GLY A 67 -6.53 3.05 12.79
N ASP A 68 -6.63 2.34 13.92
CA ASP A 68 -7.20 2.90 15.15
C ASP A 68 -6.35 4.02 15.75
N ARG A 69 -5.02 3.96 15.57
CA ARG A 69 -4.06 4.97 16.07
C ARG A 69 -3.85 6.15 15.12
N VAL A 70 -4.35 6.09 13.89
CA VAL A 70 -4.35 7.23 12.95
C VAL A 70 -5.07 8.42 13.61
N PRO A 71 -4.50 9.63 13.59
CA PRO A 71 -5.14 10.81 14.18
C PRO A 71 -6.48 11.16 13.54
N ASP A 72 -7.39 11.74 14.32
CA ASP A 72 -8.73 12.09 13.84
C ASP A 72 -8.74 13.08 12.66
N TYR A 73 -7.75 13.97 12.55
CA TYR A 73 -7.66 14.93 11.44
C TYR A 73 -7.33 14.28 10.09
N CYS A 74 -6.93 13.01 10.08
CA CYS A 74 -6.71 12.23 8.87
C CYS A 74 -8.02 11.62 8.34
N LEU A 75 -9.04 11.47 9.19
CA LEU A 75 -10.32 10.87 8.79
C LEU A 75 -11.04 11.78 7.79
N GLY A 76 -11.44 11.23 6.66
CA GLY A 76 -12.09 11.99 5.59
C GLY A 76 -11.22 13.07 4.94
N ASN A 77 -9.93 13.15 5.27
CA ASN A 77 -9.03 14.12 4.67
C ASN A 77 -8.65 13.67 3.24
N PRO A 78 -9.00 14.44 2.19
CA PRO A 78 -8.75 14.06 0.81
C PRO A 78 -7.26 14.03 0.44
N THR A 79 -6.38 14.55 1.30
CA THR A 79 -4.92 14.55 1.11
C THR A 79 -4.21 13.47 1.93
N TYR A 80 -4.96 12.62 2.63
CA TYR A 80 -4.45 11.49 3.39
C TYR A 80 -4.96 10.18 2.78
N ARG A 81 -4.15 9.13 2.84
CA ARG A 81 -4.54 7.79 2.41
C ARG A 81 -3.88 6.73 3.29
N MET A 82 -4.63 5.69 3.65
CA MET A 82 -4.08 4.48 4.25
C MET A 82 -4.32 3.27 3.35
N ILE A 83 -3.23 2.59 3.00
CA ILE A 83 -3.22 1.39 2.16
C ILE A 83 -2.75 0.21 3.01
N THR A 84 -3.58 -0.83 3.13
CA THR A 84 -3.17 -2.10 3.73
C THR A 84 -2.73 -3.07 2.63
N VAL A 85 -1.45 -3.41 2.57
CA VAL A 85 -0.92 -4.44 1.67
C VAL A 85 -0.91 -5.77 2.39
N LEU A 86 -1.74 -6.70 1.93
CA LEU A 86 -1.85 -8.04 2.48
C LEU A 86 -1.02 -8.99 1.61
N ASN A 87 0.17 -9.36 2.07
CA ASN A 87 1.01 -10.34 1.41
C ASN A 87 0.43 -11.75 1.60
N PHE A 88 0.05 -12.33 0.47
CA PHE A 88 -0.35 -13.70 0.35
C PHE A 88 0.81 -14.50 -0.26
N LYS A 89 1.01 -15.71 0.23
CA LYS A 89 1.85 -16.67 -0.49
C LYS A 89 1.25 -16.96 -1.86
N ASN A 90 2.09 -17.45 -2.77
CA ASN A 90 1.65 -17.76 -4.11
C ASN A 90 0.52 -18.81 -4.10
N HIS A 91 -0.60 -18.46 -4.75
CA HIS A 91 -1.78 -19.30 -4.87
C HIS A 91 -2.26 -19.39 -6.33
N SER A 92 -3.02 -20.45 -6.66
CA SER A 92 -3.64 -20.61 -7.98
C SER A 92 -4.71 -19.53 -8.24
N ARG A 93 -4.98 -19.20 -9.51
CA ARG A 93 -5.94 -18.15 -9.89
C ARG A 93 -7.33 -18.28 -9.23
N PRO A 94 -7.94 -19.48 -9.15
CA PRO A 94 -9.23 -19.64 -8.45
C PRO A 94 -9.16 -19.25 -6.98
N VAL A 95 -8.08 -19.65 -6.30
CA VAL A 95 -7.86 -19.32 -4.88
C VAL A 95 -7.62 -17.83 -4.70
N ARG A 96 -6.85 -17.19 -5.59
CA ARG A 96 -6.65 -15.73 -5.58
C ARG A 96 -7.98 -14.98 -5.65
N MET A 97 -8.88 -15.36 -6.56
CA MET A 97 -10.21 -14.74 -6.69
C MET A 97 -11.03 -14.83 -5.39
N ILE A 98 -11.03 -15.99 -4.74
CA ILE A 98 -11.73 -16.19 -3.46
C ILE A 98 -11.11 -15.31 -2.37
N LEU A 99 -9.78 -15.31 -2.24
CA LEU A 99 -9.07 -14.54 -1.22
C LEU A 99 -9.22 -13.02 -1.41
N THR A 100 -9.23 -12.53 -2.65
CA THR A 100 -9.56 -11.13 -2.95
C THR A 100 -10.98 -10.79 -2.54
N ALA A 101 -11.97 -11.64 -2.84
CA ALA A 101 -13.36 -11.42 -2.44
C ALA A 101 -13.53 -11.40 -0.91
N LEU A 102 -12.82 -12.28 -0.19
CA LEU A 102 -12.80 -12.27 1.28
C LEU A 102 -12.14 -11.00 1.83
N THR A 103 -11.05 -10.54 1.21
CA THR A 103 -10.36 -9.30 1.60
C THR A 103 -11.27 -8.09 1.42
N ARG A 104 -12.00 -8.02 0.30
CA ARG A 104 -13.00 -6.97 0.06
C ARG A 104 -14.10 -6.98 1.12
N ARG A 105 -14.68 -8.15 1.45
CA ARG A 105 -15.69 -8.26 2.52
C ARG A 105 -15.17 -7.82 3.87
N ARG A 106 -13.92 -8.15 4.20
CA ARG A 106 -13.29 -7.70 5.45
C ARG A 106 -13.08 -6.20 5.45
N LEU A 107 -12.65 -5.62 4.32
CA LEU A 107 -12.53 -4.17 4.16
C LEU A 107 -13.88 -3.46 4.38
N ASP A 108 -14.97 -4.01 3.84
CA ASP A 108 -16.32 -3.48 4.06
C ASP A 108 -16.75 -3.55 5.53
N ALA A 109 -16.38 -4.62 6.23
CA ALA A 109 -16.65 -4.75 7.66
C ALA A 109 -15.84 -3.75 8.51
N GLU A 110 -14.56 -3.53 8.16
CA GLU A 110 -13.73 -2.51 8.83
C GLU A 110 -14.26 -1.10 8.58
N ALA A 111 -14.73 -0.79 7.38
CA ALA A 111 -15.37 0.50 7.09
C ALA A 111 -16.60 0.73 7.96
N LYS A 112 -17.49 -0.28 8.07
CA LYS A 112 -18.67 -0.21 8.96
C LYS A 112 -18.27 0.01 10.42
N ARG A 113 -17.17 -0.63 10.87
CA ARG A 113 -16.63 -0.43 12.23
C ARG A 113 -16.08 0.97 12.43
N LEU A 114 -15.46 1.56 11.41
CA LEU A 114 -14.90 2.91 11.44
C LEU A 114 -15.95 4.02 11.32
N GLN A 115 -17.09 3.75 10.68
CA GLN A 115 -18.13 4.76 10.41
C GLN A 115 -18.59 5.53 11.67
N PRO A 116 -18.83 4.91 12.84
CA PRO A 116 -19.18 5.65 14.06
C PRO A 116 -18.14 6.71 14.46
N ARG A 117 -16.86 6.49 14.16
CA ARG A 117 -15.79 7.47 14.42
C ARG A 117 -15.89 8.67 13.48
N TYR A 118 -16.29 8.45 12.22
CA TYR A 118 -16.58 9.51 11.25
C TYR A 118 -17.82 10.31 11.67
N ASP A 119 -18.88 9.59 12.07
CA ASP A 119 -20.15 10.19 12.50
C ASP A 119 -19.97 11.05 13.77
N ALA A 120 -19.17 10.59 14.73
CA ALA A 120 -18.82 11.34 15.94
C ALA A 120 -18.07 12.66 15.63
N LYS A 121 -17.37 12.72 14.49
CA LYS A 121 -16.71 13.92 13.96
C LYS A 121 -17.57 14.71 12.99
N LYS A 122 -18.83 14.30 12.80
CA LYS A 122 -19.80 14.90 11.87
C LYS A 122 -19.29 14.94 10.43
N LEU A 123 -18.47 13.94 10.05
CA LEU A 123 -18.03 13.76 8.68
C LEU A 123 -19.12 13.01 7.91
N ALA A 124 -19.78 13.67 6.96
CA ALA A 124 -20.81 13.06 6.11
C ALA A 124 -20.26 12.07 5.06
N ARG A 125 -19.00 11.65 5.22
CA ARG A 125 -18.25 10.81 4.28
C ARG A 125 -18.31 9.35 4.70
N ASP A 126 -18.47 8.48 3.71
CA ASP A 126 -18.38 7.03 3.89
C ASP A 126 -16.93 6.61 4.15
N ALA A 127 -16.68 6.01 5.32
CA ALA A 127 -15.36 5.55 5.74
C ALA A 127 -14.75 4.53 4.75
N ARG A 128 -15.59 3.78 4.01
CA ARG A 128 -15.11 2.81 3.01
C ARG A 128 -14.33 3.45 1.87
N ARG A 129 -14.54 4.75 1.62
CA ARG A 129 -13.85 5.53 0.59
C ARG A 129 -12.45 6.00 1.00
N ASP A 130 -12.08 5.81 2.27
CA ASP A 130 -10.82 6.30 2.82
C ASP A 130 -9.86 5.18 3.27
N ILE A 131 -10.32 3.93 3.18
CA ILE A 131 -9.52 2.74 3.48
C ILE A 131 -9.33 1.89 2.23
N PHE A 132 -8.09 1.46 2.00
CA PHE A 132 -7.72 0.70 0.82
C PHE A 132 -7.00 -0.58 1.23
N ALA A 133 -7.21 -1.66 0.48
CA ALA A 133 -6.50 -2.92 0.68
C ALA A 133 -5.97 -3.44 -0.65
N VAL A 134 -4.76 -3.97 -0.64
CA VAL A 134 -4.08 -4.59 -1.79
C VAL A 134 -3.87 -6.06 -1.43
N ALA A 135 -4.30 -6.96 -2.31
CA ALA A 135 -4.03 -8.39 -2.18
C ALA A 135 -2.79 -8.75 -3.01
N ASP A 136 -1.65 -8.92 -2.34
CA ASP A 136 -0.36 -9.15 -2.98
C ASP A 136 -0.05 -10.65 -3.02
N PHE A 137 -0.32 -11.33 -4.14
CA PHE A 137 -0.17 -12.79 -4.24
C PHE A 137 1.16 -13.26 -4.83
N ASP A 138 1.87 -12.36 -5.50
CA ASP A 138 3.18 -12.64 -6.12
C ASP A 138 4.32 -11.89 -5.43
N GLY A 139 4.01 -11.16 -4.36
CA GLY A 139 4.97 -10.37 -3.61
C GLY A 139 5.46 -9.15 -4.36
N THR A 140 4.78 -8.71 -5.44
CA THR A 140 5.17 -7.53 -6.22
C THR A 140 5.06 -6.26 -5.38
N ALA A 141 3.98 -6.12 -4.60
CA ALA A 141 3.83 -4.96 -3.72
C ALA A 141 4.84 -5.02 -2.55
N THR A 142 5.07 -6.20 -2.01
CA THR A 142 6.04 -6.46 -0.94
C THR A 142 7.48 -6.15 -1.40
N SER A 143 7.83 -6.53 -2.63
CA SER A 143 9.14 -6.26 -3.24
C SER A 143 9.35 -4.77 -3.49
N GLN A 144 8.32 -4.07 -3.96
CA GLN A 144 8.34 -2.60 -4.10
C GLN A 144 8.62 -1.89 -2.76
N LEU A 145 8.25 -2.52 -1.64
CA LEU A 145 8.50 -2.01 -0.30
C LEU A 145 9.88 -2.40 0.26
N GLY A 146 10.73 -3.05 -0.54
CA GLY A 146 12.10 -3.44 -0.17
C GLY A 146 12.18 -4.76 0.61
N LEU A 147 11.11 -5.55 0.67
CA LEU A 147 11.09 -6.86 1.34
C LEU A 147 11.10 -8.01 0.34
N GLN A 148 11.48 -9.20 0.82
CA GLN A 148 11.37 -10.42 0.02
C GLN A 148 9.91 -10.72 -0.33
N PRO A 149 9.60 -11.21 -1.53
CA PRO A 149 8.24 -11.53 -1.96
C PRO A 149 7.46 -12.43 -1.00
N ASP A 150 8.13 -13.36 -0.33
CA ASP A 150 7.54 -14.33 0.61
C ASP A 150 7.63 -13.89 2.08
N SER A 151 8.05 -12.65 2.35
CA SER A 151 8.17 -12.09 3.69
C SER A 151 6.84 -12.11 4.44
N SER A 152 6.88 -12.61 5.68
CA SER A 152 5.77 -12.52 6.62
C SER A 152 5.86 -11.33 7.58
N ALA A 153 6.80 -10.42 7.34
CA ALA A 153 7.03 -9.27 8.19
C ALA A 153 5.80 -8.35 8.24
N PHE A 154 5.57 -7.78 9.41
CA PHE A 154 4.72 -6.60 9.54
C PHE A 154 5.59 -5.35 9.41
N ARG A 155 5.13 -4.36 8.65
CA ARG A 155 5.85 -3.08 8.54
C ARG A 155 4.90 -1.94 8.22
N VAL A 156 5.15 -0.78 8.80
CA VAL A 156 4.42 0.47 8.51
C VAL A 156 5.37 1.44 7.85
N PHE A 157 4.92 2.06 6.76
CA PHE A 157 5.63 3.10 6.02
C PHE A 157 4.75 4.34 5.95
N VAL A 158 5.36 5.52 6.06
CA VAL A 158 4.68 6.80 5.81
C VAL A 158 5.40 7.51 4.69
N PHE A 159 4.70 7.71 3.58
CA PHE A 159 5.16 8.50 2.46
C PHE A 159 4.55 9.90 2.51
N GLY A 160 5.35 10.91 2.23
CA GLY A 160 4.90 12.28 2.04
C GLY A 160 4.24 12.47 0.69
N ARG A 161 3.76 13.69 0.43
CA ARG A 161 2.91 14.00 -0.74
C ARG A 161 3.62 13.81 -2.09
N SER A 162 4.95 13.91 -2.11
CA SER A 162 5.74 13.67 -3.33
C SER A 162 6.18 12.21 -3.47
N GLY A 163 5.80 11.35 -2.52
CA GLY A 163 6.25 9.97 -2.43
C GLY A 163 7.55 9.80 -1.65
N GLU A 164 8.04 10.83 -0.95
CA GLU A 164 9.23 10.70 -0.11
C GLU A 164 8.96 9.81 1.10
N LEU A 165 9.81 8.83 1.39
CA LEU A 165 9.66 8.01 2.59
C LEU A 165 10.03 8.83 3.83
N LEU A 166 9.03 9.18 4.65
CA LEU A 166 9.22 10.00 5.84
C LEU A 166 9.66 9.17 7.04
N ARG A 167 9.05 7.99 7.22
CA ARG A 167 9.30 7.10 8.35
C ARG A 167 8.87 5.68 8.04
N GLN A 168 9.50 4.72 8.71
CA GLN A 168 9.07 3.33 8.76
C GLN A 168 9.26 2.71 10.15
N TRP A 169 8.47 1.69 10.45
CA TRP A 169 8.50 0.90 11.69
C TRP A 169 8.26 -0.58 11.40
N ASP A 170 8.94 -1.46 12.14
CA ASP A 170 8.77 -2.92 12.07
C ASP A 170 7.66 -3.45 13.01
N ASP A 171 6.99 -2.56 13.76
CA ASP A 171 5.85 -2.86 14.63
C ASP A 171 4.84 -1.69 14.61
N VAL A 172 3.70 -1.84 15.27
CA VAL A 172 2.61 -0.86 15.28
C VAL A 172 3.08 0.43 15.99
N PRO A 173 3.25 1.55 15.28
CA PRO A 173 3.64 2.82 15.90
C PRO A 173 2.55 3.32 16.86
N SER A 174 2.94 4.07 17.88
CA SER A 174 2.00 4.75 18.76
C SER A 174 1.24 5.86 18.00
N ALA A 175 0.07 6.26 18.55
CA ALA A 175 -0.70 7.37 17.99
C ALA A 175 0.11 8.69 17.98
N ALA A 176 0.95 8.91 19.00
CA ALA A 176 1.82 10.07 19.09
C ALA A 176 2.87 10.06 17.97
N GLU A 177 3.55 8.93 17.75
CA GLU A 177 4.53 8.79 16.67
C GLU A 177 3.89 9.02 15.30
N LEU A 178 2.76 8.36 15.00
CA LEU A 178 2.03 8.60 13.75
C LEU A 178 1.68 10.07 13.56
N ALA A 179 1.14 10.73 14.60
CA ALA A 179 0.74 12.12 14.55
C ALA A 179 1.89 13.10 14.26
N THR A 180 3.16 12.72 14.50
CA THR A 180 4.31 13.57 14.15
C THR A 180 4.64 13.56 12.66
N VAL A 181 4.26 12.51 11.94
CA VAL A 181 4.70 12.27 10.55
C VAL A 181 3.59 12.50 9.54
N VAL A 182 2.32 12.26 9.91
CA VAL A 182 1.17 12.31 8.97
C VAL A 182 0.52 13.70 8.82
N LYS A 183 1.22 14.77 9.21
CA LYS A 183 0.73 16.15 9.13
C LYS A 183 0.83 16.75 7.73
#